data_AF-A0A9X4MZQ8-F1
#
_entry.id   AF-A0A9X4MZQ8-F1
#
_cell.length_a   1.000
_cell.length_b   1.000
_cell.length_c   1.000
_cell.angle_alpha   90.00
_cell.angle_beta   90.00
_cell.angle_gamma   90.00
#
_symmetry.space_group_name_H-M   'P 1'
#
loop_
_entity.id
_entity.type
_entity.pdbx_description
1 polymer ?
#
loop_
_entity_poly.entity_id
_entity_poly.type
_entity_poly.pdbx_seq_one_letter_code
_entity_poly.pdbx_strand_id
1 'polypeptide(L)' 'KKDQFLNPHLDNSHDKDRNSWRVLNLLYYVTPNWQDNNGGHLELWPNGLKSSQTTIHSKFNRLVIMATHQSSWH' A
#
# COMPACT_ATOMS: atom_id res chain seq x y z
N LYS A 1 6.26 6.73 -13.52
CA LYS A 1 6.07 6.77 -14.99
C LYS A 1 4.59 6.56 -15.27
N LYS A 2 4.07 7.11 -16.37
CA LYS A 2 2.68 6.85 -16.78
C LYS A 2 2.47 5.34 -16.95
N ASP A 3 1.28 4.86 -16.59
CA ASP A 3 0.84 3.46 -16.76
C ASP A 3 1.58 2.42 -15.89
N GLN A 4 2.23 2.85 -14.81
CA GLN A 4 2.76 1.95 -13.78
C GLN A 4 1.73 1.79 -12.66
N PHE A 5 1.42 0.54 -12.32
CA PHE A 5 0.54 0.19 -11.21
C PHE A 5 1.00 -1.12 -10.58
N LEU A 6 0.58 -1.36 -9.35
CA LEU A 6 0.68 -2.65 -8.68
C LEU A 6 -0.74 -3.13 -8.40
N ASN A 7 -1.05 -4.36 -8.78
CA ASN A 7 -2.35 -4.94 -8.51
C ASN A 7 -2.52 -5.21 -7.01
N PRO A 8 -3.76 -5.24 -6.51
CA PRO A 8 -4.02 -5.58 -5.12
C PRO A 8 -3.36 -6.90 -4.72
N HIS A 9 -2.69 -6.90 -3.57
CA HIS A 9 -1.88 -8.01 -3.10
C HIS A 9 -1.78 -8.03 -1.57
N LEU A 10 -1.29 -9.16 -1.06
CA LEU A 10 -0.70 -9.28 0.26
C LEU A 10 0.80 -9.35 0.03
N ASP A 11 1.59 -8.51 0.68
CA ASP A 11 3.02 -8.67 0.53
C ASP A 11 3.62 -9.75 1.44
N ASN A 12 4.76 -10.28 1.01
CA ASN A 12 5.41 -11.40 1.66
C ASN A 12 5.74 -11.08 3.12
N SER A 13 5.35 -11.97 4.01
CA SER A 13 5.43 -11.73 5.45
C SER A 13 6.65 -12.36 6.10
N HIS A 14 7.48 -13.13 5.39
CA HIS A 14 8.63 -13.83 5.99
C HIS A 14 9.92 -13.67 5.18
N ASP A 15 11.06 -13.74 5.86
CA ASP A 15 12.36 -13.94 5.24
C ASP A 15 12.50 -15.39 4.71
N LYS A 16 13.54 -15.66 3.91
CA LYS A 16 13.73 -16.97 3.27
C LYS A 16 13.69 -18.12 4.28
N ASP A 17 14.26 -17.90 5.46
CA ASP A 17 14.43 -18.91 6.51
C ASP A 17 13.31 -18.89 7.57
N ARG A 18 12.32 -17.99 7.43
CA ARG A 18 11.15 -17.80 8.31
C ARG A 18 11.49 -17.47 9.78
N ASN A 19 12.66 -16.89 10.01
CA ASN A 19 13.10 -16.44 11.33
C ASN A 19 12.52 -15.07 11.68
N SER A 20 12.19 -14.27 10.67
CA SER A 20 11.65 -12.92 10.85
C SER A 20 10.36 -12.74 10.06
N TRP A 21 9.39 -12.11 10.71
CA TRP A 21 8.11 -11.79 10.10
C TRP A 21 7.95 -10.29 9.95
N ARG A 22 7.53 -9.86 8.76
CA ARG A 22 7.13 -8.48 8.55
C ARG A 22 5.77 -8.27 9.20
N VAL A 23 5.74 -7.38 10.19
CA VAL A 23 4.54 -7.01 10.95
C VAL A 23 3.99 -5.65 10.56
N LEU A 24 4.82 -4.81 9.92
CA LEU A 24 4.46 -3.48 9.48
C LEU A 24 4.97 -3.21 8.05
N ASN A 25 4.15 -2.50 7.28
CA ASN A 25 4.53 -1.84 6.04
C ASN A 25 4.53 -0.33 6.23
N LEU A 26 5.52 0.34 5.63
CA LEU A 26 5.63 1.79 5.63
C LEU A 26 5.76 2.31 4.20
N LEU A 27 4.94 3.30 3.86
CA LEU A 27 5.03 4.04 2.59
C LEU A 27 5.17 5.53 2.89
N TYR A 28 6.22 6.15 2.35
CA TYR A 28 6.47 7.57 2.52
C TYR A 28 6.44 8.30 1.17
N TYR A 29 5.49 9.21 1.01
CA TYR A 29 5.29 9.97 -0.22
C TYR A 29 6.15 11.24 -0.22
N VAL A 30 7.18 11.27 -1.08
CA VAL A 30 8.23 12.31 -1.10
C VAL A 30 8.08 13.35 -2.21
N THR A 31 7.11 13.21 -3.11
CA THR A 31 7.00 14.09 -4.28
C THR A 31 6.13 15.31 -3.98
N PRO A 32 6.66 16.55 -4.00
CA PRO A 32 5.87 17.76 -3.80
C PRO A 32 4.92 18.03 -4.98
N ASN A 33 3.82 18.73 -4.72
CA ASN A 33 2.83 19.16 -5.72
C ASN A 33 2.28 18.02 -6.60
N TRP A 34 2.23 16.79 -6.07
CA TRP A 34 1.63 15.65 -6.74
C TRP A 34 0.14 15.93 -7.00
N GLN A 35 -0.25 15.90 -8.26
CA GLN A 35 -1.63 16.14 -8.67
C GLN A 35 -2.45 14.86 -8.48
N ASP A 36 -3.69 15.02 -8.03
CA ASP A 36 -4.59 13.89 -7.73
C ASP A 36 -4.82 13.01 -8.97
N ASN A 37 -5.00 13.62 -10.12
CA ASN A 37 -5.19 12.95 -11.41
C ASN A 37 -3.97 12.15 -11.90
N ASN A 38 -2.81 12.27 -11.28
CA ASN A 38 -1.65 11.42 -11.56
C ASN A 38 -1.83 10.01 -10.99
N GLY A 39 -2.80 9.80 -10.09
CA GLY A 39 -3.02 8.53 -9.41
C GLY A 39 -1.87 8.14 -8.49
N GLY A 40 -1.53 6.85 -8.47
CA GLY A 40 -0.46 6.29 -7.62
C GLY A 40 -0.82 6.26 -6.13
N HIS A 41 -2.11 6.32 -5.81
CA HIS A 41 -2.66 6.20 -4.47
C HIS A 41 -2.52 4.78 -3.94
N LEU A 42 -2.46 4.66 -2.62
CA LEU A 42 -2.60 3.36 -1.98
C LEU A 42 -4.10 3.05 -1.86
N GLU A 43 -4.51 1.88 -2.32
CA GLU A 43 -5.86 1.37 -2.09
C GLU A 43 -5.79 0.35 -0.96
N LEU A 44 -6.77 0.34 -0.07
CA LEU A 44 -6.88 -0.64 1.01
C LEU A 44 -8.19 -1.39 0.85
N TRP A 45 -8.15 -2.72 0.96
CA TRP A 45 -9.30 -3.59 0.74
C TRP A 45 -9.64 -4.38 2.03
N PRO A 46 -10.06 -3.70 3.11
CA PRO A 46 -10.25 -4.34 4.42
C PRO A 46 -11.34 -5.42 4.41
N ASN A 47 -12.31 -5.28 3.51
CA ASN A 47 -13.42 -6.20 3.33
C ASN A 47 -13.23 -7.11 2.10
N GLY A 48 -11.98 -7.25 1.61
CA GLY A 48 -11.61 -8.06 0.45
C GLY A 48 -11.87 -7.39 -0.91
N LEU A 49 -11.30 -7.97 -1.97
CA LEU A 49 -11.23 -7.42 -3.33
C LEU A 49 -12.59 -7.26 -4.05
N LYS A 50 -13.66 -7.83 -3.50
CA LYS A 50 -15.03 -7.68 -4.03
C LYS A 50 -15.79 -6.51 -3.43
N SER A 51 -15.23 -5.89 -2.39
CA SER A 51 -15.82 -4.75 -1.68
C SER A 51 -15.19 -3.45 -2.16
N SER A 52 -15.77 -2.30 -1.82
CA SER A 52 -15.15 -1.01 -2.15
C SER A 52 -13.82 -0.83 -1.40
N GLN A 53 -12.82 -0.30 -2.10
CA GLN A 53 -11.55 0.09 -1.52
C GLN A 53 -11.66 1.38 -0.70
N THR A 54 -10.73 1.55 0.24
CA THR A 54 -10.42 2.84 0.87
C THR A 54 -9.16 3.41 0.23
N THR A 55 -9.24 4.60 -0.35
CA THR A 55 -8.10 5.23 -1.04
C THR A 55 -7.35 6.19 -0.13
N ILE A 56 -6.04 6.02 -0.03
CA ILE A 56 -5.12 6.94 0.62
C ILE A 56 -4.36 7.72 -0.44
N HIS A 57 -4.72 9.00 -0.60
CA HIS A 57 -4.09 9.88 -1.58
C HIS A 57 -2.59 10.09 -1.30
N SER A 58 -1.81 10.15 -2.37
CA SER A 58 -0.34 10.26 -2.40
C SER A 58 0.15 11.68 -2.13
N LYS A 59 -0.29 12.28 -1.03
CA LYS A 59 0.07 13.65 -0.67
C LYS A 59 1.53 13.75 -0.25
N PHE A 60 2.19 14.85 -0.60
CA PHE A 60 3.56 15.11 -0.19
C PHE A 60 3.72 15.07 1.34
N ASN A 61 4.85 14.52 1.80
CA ASN A 61 5.22 14.41 3.21
C ASN A 61 4.21 13.59 4.03
N ARG A 62 3.60 12.58 3.41
CA ARG A 62 2.69 11.64 4.07
C ARG A 62 3.39 10.32 4.32
N LEU A 63 3.43 9.91 5.59
CA LEU A 63 3.79 8.55 5.99
C LEU A 63 2.51 7.73 6.23
N VAL A 64 2.41 6.59 5.58
CA VAL A 64 1.40 5.57 5.85
C VAL A 64 2.07 4.40 6.55
N ILE A 65 1.48 3.95 7.66
CA ILE A 65 1.91 2.76 8.40
C ILE A 65 0.71 1.82 8.46
N MET A 66 0.91 0.56 8.10
CA MET A 66 -0.13 -0.47 8.19
C MET A 66 0.43 -1.77 8.73
N ALA A 67 -0.42 -2.50 9.46
CA ALA A 67 -0.10 -3.85 9.92
C ALA A 67 -0.10 -4.81 8.72
N THR A 68 0.85 -5.75 8.71
CA THR A 68 0.94 -6.81 7.71
C THR A 68 0.31 -8.08 8.28
N HIS A 69 -0.73 -8.59 7.63
CA HIS A 69 -1.39 -9.86 7.98
C HIS A 69 -2.14 -10.45 6.78
N GLN A 70 -2.71 -11.63 6.92
CA GLN A 70 -3.40 -12.35 5.83
C GLN A 70 -4.63 -11.65 5.21
N SER A 71 -5.06 -10.53 5.79
CA SER A 71 -6.19 -9.71 5.30
C SER A 71 -5.79 -8.26 5.02
N SER A 72 -4.50 -7.92 5.09
CA SER A 72 -3.99 -6.57 4.78
C SER A 72 -3.86 -6.35 3.27
N TRP A 73 -4.94 -6.57 2.52
CA TRP A 73 -4.99 -6.38 1.08
C TRP A 73 -4.87 -4.91 0.71
N HIS A 74 -3.95 -4.62 -0.21
CA HIS A 74 -3.69 -3.29 -0.72
C HIS A 74 -3.10 -3.32 -2.13
#